data_AF-A0A6I4MPN3-F1
#
_entry.id   AF-A0A6I4MPN3-F1
#
_cell.length_a   1.000
_cell.length_b   1.000
_cell.length_c   1.000
_cell.angle_alpha   90.00
_cell.angle_beta   90.00
_cell.angle_gamma   90.00
#
_symmetry.space_group_name_H-M   'P 1'
#
loop_
_entity.id
_entity.type
_entity.pdbx_description
1 polymer ?
#
loop_
_entity_poly.entity_id
_entity_poly.type
_entity_poly.pdbx_seq_one_letter_code
_entity_poly.pdbx_strand_id
1 'polypeptide(L)'
;MDSFSDALLALAAPRLGVAAERSMRLNRALEGTTFRRDLEAGVAWSDDRRMAAGILGSHAEDNTFQWSWVVPGFAGTPAAAHAERLREIGERHGVPELTEPLVDLGEFYDPRAAADDLALMAVALLEASAAIRHGHGGRALTFIVADAPELASGGPDAERAADCLRRAADLLGDHGARRHTEAMVRGYAEHHGLAVRETEIELPGGAVPFPGSEDGRSDLLLVNELDVNEPVPPAILATAAPALACALAGQNALIDRLSEDGVDWRTPAWDPEARTLRFGDAVTVQARELGVLRQDGTWAWAEGDGTAQAKELVAGGGEASWAAAEVDLSGHPRPAHVAELLACTAARLGGGWGAWSVPGPGGERRFALTDPEGPDIGADAMLAALHTAANIVQQLVLRRDRREVTRAMGLGLFEHCGYVPWGAGEPEFLMGVRGLYQARAYVSADGTIYRLSSGLFGQPG
;
A
#
# COMPACT_ATOMS: atom_id res chain seq x y z
N MET A 1 5.83 -7.23 -20.15
CA MET A 1 7.09 -7.97 -19.89
C MET A 1 6.94 -8.61 -18.54
N ASP A 2 7.15 -9.92 -18.42
CA ASP A 2 6.82 -10.64 -17.18
C ASP A 2 8.06 -10.96 -16.33
N SER A 3 9.24 -10.42 -16.71
CA SER A 3 10.52 -10.75 -16.10
C SER A 3 11.56 -9.67 -16.37
N PHE A 4 12.50 -9.49 -15.44
CA PHE A 4 13.72 -8.71 -15.64
C PHE A 4 14.65 -9.33 -16.69
N SER A 5 15.70 -8.59 -17.10
CA SER A 5 16.67 -9.10 -18.07
C SER A 5 17.38 -10.35 -17.57
N ASP A 6 17.76 -11.21 -18.52
CA ASP A 6 18.51 -12.43 -18.22
C ASP A 6 19.86 -12.12 -17.52
N ALA A 7 20.45 -10.96 -17.81
CA ALA A 7 21.70 -10.51 -17.20
C ALA A 7 21.54 -10.22 -15.70
N LEU A 8 20.47 -9.49 -15.31
CA LEU A 8 20.17 -9.23 -13.91
C LEU A 8 19.86 -10.55 -13.16
N LEU A 9 19.00 -11.38 -13.74
CA LEU A 9 18.61 -12.66 -13.15
C LEU A 9 19.80 -13.61 -12.96
N ALA A 10 20.66 -13.75 -13.98
CA ALA A 10 21.86 -14.59 -13.88
C ALA A 10 22.81 -14.11 -12.78
N LEU A 11 22.91 -12.80 -12.58
CA LEU A 11 23.80 -12.19 -11.58
C LEU A 11 23.27 -12.36 -10.15
N ALA A 12 21.95 -12.18 -9.97
CA ALA A 12 21.30 -12.24 -8.66
C ALA A 12 20.99 -13.68 -8.20
N ALA A 13 20.60 -14.58 -9.13
CA ALA A 13 20.07 -15.90 -8.82
C ALA A 13 20.89 -16.69 -7.79
N PRO A 14 22.23 -16.83 -7.88
CA PRO A 14 23.02 -17.59 -6.90
C PRO A 14 22.90 -17.10 -5.45
N ARG A 15 22.44 -15.86 -5.23
CA ARG A 15 22.36 -15.23 -3.91
C ARG A 15 20.91 -15.08 -3.42
N LEU A 16 19.92 -15.30 -4.28
CA LEU A 16 18.51 -14.99 -3.97
C LEU A 16 17.94 -15.82 -2.82
N GLY A 17 18.22 -17.13 -2.77
CA GLY A 17 17.73 -17.98 -1.67
C GLY A 17 18.24 -17.53 -0.30
N VAL A 18 19.52 -17.11 -0.23
CA VAL A 18 20.13 -16.59 0.99
C VAL A 18 19.58 -15.21 1.34
N ALA A 19 19.39 -14.34 0.34
CA ALA A 19 18.78 -13.04 0.54
C ALA A 19 17.34 -13.16 1.07
N ALA A 20 16.55 -14.10 0.53
CA ALA A 20 15.22 -14.40 1.02
C ALA A 20 15.24 -14.85 2.50
N GLU A 21 16.14 -15.76 2.86
CA GLU A 21 16.27 -16.21 4.25
C GLU A 21 16.67 -15.07 5.21
N ARG A 22 17.66 -14.25 4.84
CA ARG A 22 18.11 -13.09 5.63
C ARG A 22 17.01 -12.07 5.80
N SER A 23 16.31 -11.75 4.71
CA SER A 23 15.17 -10.85 4.71
C SER A 23 14.07 -11.36 5.64
N MET A 24 13.66 -12.63 5.53
CA MET A 24 12.67 -13.22 6.43
C MET A 24 13.09 -13.10 7.91
N ARG A 25 14.36 -13.41 8.24
CA ARG A 25 14.86 -13.32 9.62
C ARG A 25 14.85 -11.89 10.15
N LEU A 26 15.32 -10.94 9.36
CA LEU A 26 15.30 -9.53 9.76
C LEU A 26 13.86 -9.04 9.91
N ASN A 27 12.97 -9.35 8.97
CA ASN A 27 11.56 -8.97 9.02
C ASN A 27 10.92 -9.45 10.32
N ARG A 28 11.10 -10.72 10.68
CA ARG A 28 10.63 -11.28 11.95
C ARG A 28 11.27 -10.59 13.17
N ALA A 29 12.55 -10.23 13.10
CA ALA A 29 13.22 -9.52 14.20
C ALA A 29 12.73 -8.08 14.37
N LEU A 30 12.15 -7.48 13.32
CA LEU A 30 11.58 -6.13 13.31
C LEU A 30 10.10 -6.07 13.67
N GLU A 31 9.38 -7.20 13.64
CA GLU A 31 7.95 -7.27 13.96
C GLU A 31 7.65 -6.64 15.33
N GLY A 32 6.72 -5.68 15.36
CA GLY A 32 6.30 -4.99 16.59
C GLY A 32 7.31 -4.00 17.17
N THR A 33 8.44 -3.75 16.50
CA THR A 33 9.46 -2.78 16.95
C THR A 33 9.25 -1.40 16.33
N THR A 34 9.76 -0.36 16.99
CA THR A 34 9.75 0.99 16.43
C THR A 34 10.94 1.18 15.50
N PHE A 35 10.69 1.41 14.22
CA PHE A 35 11.77 1.69 13.25
C PHE A 35 12.00 3.19 13.09
N ARG A 36 13.23 3.64 13.35
CA ARG A 36 13.68 5.03 13.14
C ARG A 36 14.90 5.06 12.24
N ARG A 37 15.11 6.15 11.51
CA ARG A 37 16.22 6.27 10.55
C ARG A 37 16.84 7.66 10.54
N ASP A 38 18.14 7.68 10.32
CA ASP A 38 18.94 8.87 10.03
C ASP A 38 19.72 8.56 8.76
N LEU A 39 19.13 8.96 7.63
CA LEU A 39 19.66 8.63 6.31
C LEU A 39 20.89 9.49 5.98
N GLU A 40 21.02 10.69 6.57
CA GLU A 40 22.23 11.50 6.43
C GLU A 40 23.44 10.78 7.05
N ALA A 41 23.22 10.15 8.22
CA ALA A 41 24.24 9.34 8.88
C ALA A 41 24.35 7.90 8.35
N GLY A 42 23.48 7.48 7.41
CA GLY A 42 23.48 6.14 6.84
C GLY A 42 23.14 5.03 7.85
N VAL A 43 22.22 5.32 8.78
CA VAL A 43 21.88 4.40 9.88
C VAL A 43 20.37 4.33 10.11
N ALA A 44 19.94 3.18 10.62
CA ALA A 44 18.60 2.99 11.15
C ALA A 44 18.67 2.33 12.52
N TRP A 45 17.53 2.36 13.21
CA TRP A 45 17.35 1.64 14.45
C TRP A 45 15.99 0.96 14.49
N SER A 46 15.99 -0.21 15.10
CA SER A 46 14.80 -0.92 15.56
C SER A 46 14.87 -0.94 17.08
N ASP A 47 13.99 -0.19 17.72
CA ASP A 47 14.11 0.19 19.12
C ASP A 47 15.52 0.79 19.42
N ASP A 48 16.32 0.10 20.24
CA ASP A 48 17.68 0.50 20.60
C ASP A 48 18.77 -0.11 19.70
N ARG A 49 18.41 -1.02 18.79
CA ARG A 49 19.38 -1.73 17.93
C ARG A 49 19.73 -0.89 16.72
N ARG A 50 20.99 -0.47 16.61
CA ARG A 50 21.52 0.29 15.48
C ARG A 50 21.95 -0.64 14.34
N MET A 51 21.60 -0.29 13.11
CA MET A 51 22.01 -0.99 11.88
C MET A 51 22.46 0.02 10.81
N ALA A 52 23.26 -0.43 9.85
CA ALA A 52 23.57 0.38 8.68
C ALA A 52 22.32 0.45 7.79
N ALA A 53 22.05 1.62 7.21
CA ALA A 53 20.90 1.78 6.33
C ALA A 53 21.19 2.79 5.21
N GLY A 54 20.61 2.56 4.04
CA GLY A 54 20.67 3.49 2.92
C GLY A 54 19.42 3.43 2.06
N ILE A 55 19.12 4.52 1.37
CA ILE A 55 18.04 4.57 0.39
C ILE A 55 18.52 3.82 -0.85
N LEU A 56 17.78 2.80 -1.27
CA LEU A 56 18.01 2.11 -2.53
C LEU A 56 17.50 2.94 -3.70
N GLY A 57 16.25 3.37 -3.59
CA GLY A 57 15.51 4.06 -4.63
C GLY A 57 14.05 4.21 -4.23
N SER A 58 13.24 4.74 -5.14
CA SER A 58 11.80 4.89 -4.95
C SER A 58 11.02 4.44 -6.18
N HIS A 59 9.92 3.74 -5.95
CA HIS A 59 8.91 3.45 -6.96
C HIS A 59 7.90 4.60 -7.00
N ALA A 60 7.71 5.18 -8.18
CA ALA A 60 6.83 6.33 -8.41
C ALA A 60 5.47 5.90 -8.97
N GLU A 61 4.53 6.84 -9.01
CA GLU A 61 3.16 6.58 -9.48
C GLU A 61 3.05 6.33 -10.99
N ASP A 62 4.04 6.74 -11.75
CA ASP A 62 4.17 6.43 -13.18
C ASP A 62 4.78 5.04 -13.44
N ASN A 63 4.88 4.21 -12.39
CA ASN A 63 5.44 2.86 -12.42
C ASN A 63 6.93 2.81 -12.76
N THR A 64 7.68 3.91 -12.54
CA THR A 64 9.13 3.90 -12.64
C THR A 64 9.80 3.65 -11.30
N PHE A 65 10.96 2.98 -11.30
CA PHE A 65 11.86 2.90 -10.16
C PHE A 65 13.04 3.84 -10.36
N GLN A 66 13.14 4.87 -9.52
CA GLN A 66 14.24 5.82 -9.50
C GLN A 66 15.28 5.43 -8.45
N TRP A 67 16.52 5.19 -8.87
CA TRP A 67 17.60 4.89 -7.93
C TRP A 67 18.02 6.13 -7.12
N SER A 68 18.45 5.94 -5.87
CA SER A 68 18.83 7.06 -5.01
C SER A 68 20.12 7.77 -5.46
N TRP A 69 20.99 7.09 -6.21
CA TRP A 69 22.23 7.68 -6.73
C TRP A 69 22.01 8.76 -7.81
N VAL A 70 20.80 8.88 -8.38
CA VAL A 70 20.44 10.01 -9.26
C VAL A 70 19.64 11.10 -8.55
N VAL A 71 19.19 10.88 -7.32
CA VAL A 71 18.34 11.85 -6.62
C VAL A 71 19.19 13.02 -6.11
N PRO A 72 18.92 14.26 -6.54
CA PRO A 72 19.63 15.43 -6.02
C PRO A 72 19.48 15.52 -4.50
N GLY A 73 20.60 15.67 -3.81
CA GLY A 73 20.65 15.71 -2.33
C GLY A 73 21.02 14.38 -1.68
N PHE A 74 20.89 13.24 -2.36
CA PHE A 74 21.37 11.94 -1.86
C PHE A 74 22.64 11.45 -2.56
N ALA A 75 22.83 11.79 -3.83
CA ALA A 75 24.02 11.39 -4.58
C ALA A 75 25.32 11.83 -3.85
N GLY A 76 26.26 10.89 -3.68
CA GLY A 76 27.52 11.10 -2.95
C GLY A 76 27.40 11.16 -1.42
N THR A 77 26.21 10.91 -0.87
CA THR A 77 25.99 10.86 0.59
C THR A 77 25.92 9.41 1.11
N PRO A 78 26.10 9.17 2.41
CA PRO A 78 25.91 7.84 3.00
C PRO A 78 24.54 7.22 2.68
N ALA A 79 23.51 8.04 2.49
CA ALA A 79 22.17 7.57 2.11
C ALA A 79 22.17 6.80 0.78
N ALA A 80 22.97 7.22 -0.21
CA ALA A 80 22.98 6.62 -1.54
C ALA A 80 24.07 5.55 -1.74
N ALA A 81 24.93 5.30 -0.76
CA ALA A 81 26.11 4.44 -0.90
C ALA A 81 25.78 3.02 -1.40
N HIS A 82 24.67 2.43 -0.94
CA HIS A 82 24.21 1.11 -1.42
C HIS A 82 23.81 1.14 -2.91
N ALA A 83 23.08 2.18 -3.31
CA ALA A 83 22.63 2.33 -4.69
C ALA A 83 23.82 2.63 -5.63
N GLU A 84 24.81 3.41 -5.17
CA GLU A 84 26.05 3.66 -5.92
C GLU A 84 26.84 2.36 -6.14
N ARG A 85 26.98 1.52 -5.11
CA ARG A 85 27.61 0.21 -5.23
C ARG A 85 26.87 -0.71 -6.21
N LEU A 86 25.55 -0.65 -6.26
CA LEU A 86 24.77 -1.38 -7.27
C LEU A 86 25.01 -0.87 -8.68
N ARG A 87 25.13 0.46 -8.88
CA ARG A 87 25.52 1.02 -10.17
C ARG A 87 26.88 0.50 -10.62
N GLU A 88 27.87 0.47 -9.73
CA GLU A 88 29.20 -0.08 -10.04
C GLU A 88 29.16 -1.58 -10.42
N ILE A 89 28.30 -2.36 -9.74
CA ILE A 89 28.05 -3.77 -10.09
C ILE A 89 27.41 -3.84 -11.49
N GLY A 90 26.38 -3.02 -11.76
CA GLY A 90 25.72 -2.94 -13.05
C GLY A 90 26.68 -2.61 -14.19
N GLU A 91 27.53 -1.60 -14.01
CA GLU A 91 28.54 -1.19 -14.99
C GLU A 91 29.54 -2.30 -15.29
N ARG A 92 30.00 -3.03 -14.26
CA ARG A 92 30.95 -4.14 -14.43
C ARG A 92 30.35 -5.32 -15.17
N HIS A 93 29.06 -5.58 -14.99
CA HIS A 93 28.37 -6.76 -15.51
C HIS A 93 27.48 -6.47 -16.72
N GLY A 94 27.35 -5.21 -17.14
CA GLY A 94 26.51 -4.81 -18.27
C GLY A 94 25.02 -5.00 -17.99
N VAL A 95 24.57 -4.71 -16.77
CA VAL A 95 23.16 -4.88 -16.35
C VAL A 95 22.44 -3.53 -16.38
N PRO A 96 21.59 -3.25 -17.40
CA PRO A 96 21.00 -1.93 -17.60
C PRO A 96 20.13 -1.50 -16.42
N GLU A 97 19.36 -2.40 -15.81
CA GLU A 97 18.45 -2.08 -14.69
C GLU A 97 19.17 -1.49 -13.47
N LEU A 98 20.47 -1.78 -13.30
CA LEU A 98 21.29 -1.24 -12.20
C LEU A 98 22.00 0.06 -12.58
N THR A 99 22.05 0.41 -13.86
CA THR A 99 22.80 1.57 -14.39
C THR A 99 21.93 2.67 -14.96
N GLU A 100 20.69 2.35 -15.36
CA GLU A 100 19.72 3.32 -15.83
C GLU A 100 19.16 4.12 -14.65
N PRO A 101 19.09 5.46 -14.72
CA PRO A 101 18.54 6.32 -13.67
C PRO A 101 17.12 5.95 -13.23
N LEU A 102 16.30 5.56 -14.20
CA LEU A 102 14.89 5.26 -14.09
C LEU A 102 14.64 3.92 -14.79
N VAL A 103 14.13 2.94 -14.05
CA VAL A 103 13.73 1.64 -14.60
C VAL A 103 12.23 1.67 -14.81
N ASP A 104 11.77 1.44 -16.04
CA ASP A 104 10.34 1.32 -16.34
C ASP A 104 9.81 -0.05 -15.88
N LEU A 105 8.91 -0.04 -14.90
CA LEU A 105 8.23 -1.24 -14.40
C LEU A 105 6.78 -1.33 -14.90
N GLY A 106 6.32 -0.37 -15.71
CA GLY A 106 4.95 -0.30 -16.21
C GLY A 106 4.56 -1.45 -17.14
N GLU A 107 5.54 -2.16 -17.70
CA GLU A 107 5.28 -3.36 -18.50
C GLU A 107 5.04 -4.63 -17.67
N PHE A 108 5.31 -4.61 -16.37
CA PHE A 108 5.01 -5.73 -15.48
C PHE A 108 3.52 -5.80 -15.15
N TYR A 109 3.00 -7.01 -14.94
CA TYR A 109 1.60 -7.21 -14.52
C TYR A 109 1.26 -6.45 -13.23
N ASP A 110 2.18 -6.48 -12.26
CA ASP A 110 2.14 -5.69 -11.04
C ASP A 110 3.49 -4.95 -10.88
N PRO A 111 3.55 -3.66 -11.29
CA PRO A 111 4.76 -2.85 -11.16
C PRO A 111 5.27 -2.67 -9.72
N ARG A 112 4.36 -2.71 -8.72
CA ARG A 112 4.75 -2.63 -7.31
C ARG A 112 5.41 -3.91 -6.84
N ALA A 113 4.89 -5.06 -7.22
CA ALA A 113 5.55 -6.34 -6.97
C ALA A 113 6.92 -6.39 -7.67
N ALA A 114 7.01 -5.92 -8.91
CA ALA A 114 8.29 -5.81 -9.62
C ALA A 114 9.30 -4.91 -8.86
N ALA A 115 8.85 -3.80 -8.25
CA ALA A 115 9.72 -2.98 -7.42
C ALA A 115 10.24 -3.71 -6.17
N ASP A 116 9.39 -4.50 -5.50
CA ASP A 116 9.80 -5.37 -4.38
C ASP A 116 10.83 -6.42 -4.85
N ASP A 117 10.60 -7.02 -6.00
CA ASP A 117 11.46 -8.04 -6.60
C ASP A 117 12.84 -7.44 -6.99
N LEU A 118 12.86 -6.24 -7.57
CA LEU A 118 14.07 -5.48 -7.85
C LEU A 118 14.84 -5.15 -6.57
N ALA A 119 14.14 -4.74 -5.51
CA ALA A 119 14.75 -4.46 -4.22
C ALA A 119 15.38 -5.70 -3.58
N LEU A 120 14.73 -6.87 -3.71
CA LEU A 120 15.28 -8.12 -3.19
C LEU A 120 16.51 -8.60 -3.99
N MET A 121 16.51 -8.47 -5.32
CA MET A 121 17.69 -8.74 -6.13
C MET A 121 18.84 -7.80 -5.75
N ALA A 122 18.56 -6.52 -5.52
CA ALA A 122 19.54 -5.56 -5.03
C ALA A 122 20.14 -5.97 -3.67
N VAL A 123 19.32 -6.41 -2.71
CA VAL A 123 19.79 -6.95 -1.43
C VAL A 123 20.70 -8.16 -1.64
N ALA A 124 20.33 -9.07 -2.54
CA ALA A 124 21.12 -10.24 -2.86
C ALA A 124 22.51 -9.87 -3.44
N LEU A 125 22.57 -8.88 -4.33
CA LEU A 125 23.81 -8.39 -4.93
C LEU A 125 24.70 -7.62 -3.96
N LEU A 126 24.09 -6.91 -3.01
CA LEU A 126 24.79 -6.18 -1.95
C LEU A 126 25.26 -7.10 -0.81
N GLU A 127 24.70 -8.31 -0.74
CA GLU A 127 24.80 -9.23 0.40
C GLU A 127 24.30 -8.60 1.71
N ALA A 128 23.35 -7.66 1.61
CA ALA A 128 22.74 -6.99 2.74
C ALA A 128 21.75 -7.91 3.47
N SER A 129 21.23 -7.45 4.60
CA SER A 129 20.32 -8.23 5.44
C SER A 129 18.87 -8.22 4.93
N ALA A 130 18.31 -7.06 4.59
CA ALA A 130 17.01 -6.97 3.92
C ALA A 130 16.77 -5.63 3.21
N ALA A 131 15.68 -5.56 2.46
CA ALA A 131 15.06 -4.32 2.04
C ALA A 131 13.80 -4.05 2.88
N ILE A 132 13.63 -2.81 3.28
CA ILE A 132 12.48 -2.28 3.99
C ILE A 132 11.86 -1.21 3.08
N ARG A 133 10.59 -1.34 2.74
CA ARG A 133 9.86 -0.32 2.00
C ARG A 133 9.05 0.57 2.95
N HIS A 134 8.91 1.82 2.56
CA HIS A 134 8.16 2.83 3.28
C HIS A 134 7.19 3.50 2.30
N GLY A 135 5.89 3.44 2.59
CA GLY A 135 4.87 4.13 1.82
C GLY A 135 4.80 5.62 2.19
N HIS A 136 4.71 6.49 1.18
CA HIS A 136 4.55 7.94 1.38
C HIS A 136 3.08 8.40 1.35
N GLY A 137 2.15 7.45 1.35
CA GLY A 137 0.79 7.67 0.86
C GLY A 137 0.75 7.56 -0.68
N GLY A 138 -0.43 7.32 -1.24
CA GLY A 138 -0.55 6.99 -2.66
C GLY A 138 0.12 5.67 -3.04
N ARG A 139 0.57 5.58 -4.31
CA ARG A 139 1.24 4.37 -4.85
C ARG A 139 2.76 4.41 -4.73
N ALA A 140 3.32 5.53 -4.26
CA ALA A 140 4.76 5.72 -4.16
C ALA A 140 5.37 4.95 -2.97
N LEU A 141 6.56 4.38 -3.19
CA LEU A 141 7.34 3.66 -2.19
C LEU A 141 8.77 4.15 -2.19
N THR A 142 9.39 4.24 -1.02
CA THR A 142 10.85 4.31 -0.90
C THR A 142 11.38 3.00 -0.34
N PHE A 143 12.42 2.46 -0.96
CA PHE A 143 13.10 1.25 -0.53
C PHE A 143 14.38 1.62 0.20
N ILE A 144 14.56 1.03 1.37
CA ILE A 144 15.70 1.23 2.27
C ILE A 144 16.38 -0.13 2.41
N VAL A 145 17.67 -0.20 2.10
CA VAL A 145 18.48 -1.36 2.47
C VAL A 145 18.84 -1.22 3.94
N ALA A 146 18.58 -2.27 4.72
CA ALA A 146 19.01 -2.38 6.10
C ALA A 146 20.01 -3.53 6.22
N ASP A 147 21.16 -3.26 6.84
CA ASP A 147 22.19 -4.26 7.08
C ASP A 147 22.47 -4.43 8.57
N ALA A 148 22.02 -5.58 9.08
CA ALA A 148 22.07 -6.02 10.47
C ALA A 148 22.44 -7.52 10.49
N PRO A 149 23.67 -7.88 10.10
CA PRO A 149 24.07 -9.27 9.91
C PRO A 149 23.88 -10.12 11.19
N GLU A 150 24.01 -9.52 12.37
CA GLU A 150 23.75 -10.17 13.64
C GLU A 150 22.29 -10.63 13.80
N LEU A 151 21.33 -9.89 13.23
CA LEU A 151 19.89 -10.22 13.29
C LEU A 151 19.46 -11.17 12.17
N ALA A 152 20.20 -11.18 11.06
CA ALA A 152 19.94 -12.06 9.92
C ALA A 152 20.75 -13.37 9.95
N SER A 153 21.72 -13.50 10.86
CA SER A 153 22.56 -14.69 11.00
C SER A 153 21.82 -15.89 11.61
N GLY A 154 22.26 -17.10 11.24
CA GLY A 154 21.66 -18.36 11.68
C GLY A 154 21.89 -19.49 10.69
N GLY A 155 21.78 -20.73 11.17
CA GLY A 155 21.75 -21.91 10.31
C GLY A 155 20.39 -22.09 9.64
N PRO A 156 20.33 -22.79 8.50
CA PRO A 156 19.09 -22.97 7.75
C PRO A 156 18.13 -23.90 8.53
N ASP A 157 16.85 -23.55 8.47
CA ASP A 157 15.74 -24.32 9.05
C ASP A 157 14.94 -24.92 7.90
N ALA A 158 14.70 -26.23 7.88
CA ALA A 158 14.20 -26.92 6.69
C ALA A 158 12.85 -26.39 6.19
N GLU A 159 11.92 -26.13 7.11
CA GLU A 159 10.59 -25.59 6.77
C GLU A 159 10.72 -24.19 6.18
N ARG A 160 11.45 -23.29 6.86
CA ARG A 160 11.64 -21.92 6.38
C ARG A 160 12.47 -21.83 5.10
N ALA A 161 13.45 -22.71 4.93
CA ALA A 161 14.28 -22.76 3.74
C ALA A 161 13.42 -23.10 2.51
N ALA A 162 12.48 -24.04 2.63
CA ALA A 162 11.55 -24.37 1.55
C ALA A 162 10.74 -23.14 1.10
N ASP A 163 10.16 -22.40 2.05
CA ASP A 163 9.36 -21.22 1.72
C ASP A 163 10.20 -20.07 1.14
N CYS A 164 11.42 -19.87 1.66
CA CYS A 164 12.36 -18.87 1.13
C CYS A 164 12.80 -19.21 -0.30
N LEU A 165 13.13 -20.48 -0.56
CA LEU A 165 13.54 -20.94 -1.88
C LEU A 165 12.39 -20.88 -2.88
N ARG A 166 11.16 -21.26 -2.48
CA ARG A 166 9.96 -21.12 -3.32
C ARG A 166 9.72 -19.67 -3.69
N ARG A 167 9.70 -18.76 -2.70
CA ARG A 167 9.50 -17.33 -2.96
C ARG A 167 10.61 -16.72 -3.83
N ALA A 168 11.86 -17.16 -3.64
CA ALA A 168 12.98 -16.71 -4.45
C ALA A 168 12.90 -17.23 -5.89
N ALA A 169 12.37 -18.45 -6.10
CA ALA A 169 12.13 -18.99 -7.43
C ALA A 169 11.00 -18.26 -8.17
N ASP A 170 9.95 -17.83 -7.47
CA ASP A 170 8.86 -17.03 -8.06
C ASP A 170 9.37 -15.76 -8.78
N LEU A 171 10.49 -15.19 -8.31
CA LEU A 171 11.14 -14.01 -8.89
C LEU A 171 11.82 -14.27 -10.24
N LEU A 172 12.22 -15.51 -10.48
CA LEU A 172 13.04 -15.87 -11.63
C LEU A 172 12.22 -16.01 -12.91
N GLY A 173 10.89 -15.85 -12.81
CA GLY A 173 9.94 -15.94 -13.92
C GLY A 173 9.94 -17.31 -14.59
N ASP A 174 9.34 -17.40 -15.78
CA ASP A 174 9.24 -18.66 -16.54
C ASP A 174 10.41 -18.87 -17.52
N HIS A 175 11.02 -17.78 -18.01
CA HIS A 175 12.03 -17.87 -19.07
C HIS A 175 13.44 -18.06 -18.50
N GLY A 176 14.07 -19.21 -18.76
CA GLY A 176 15.36 -19.54 -18.15
C GLY A 176 15.26 -19.92 -16.65
N ALA A 177 14.03 -19.98 -16.11
CA ALA A 177 13.68 -20.28 -14.73
C ALA A 177 14.49 -21.44 -14.18
N ARG A 178 14.59 -22.54 -14.93
CA ARG A 178 15.32 -23.74 -14.51
C ARG A 178 16.79 -23.46 -14.24
N ARG A 179 17.49 -22.80 -15.17
CA ARG A 179 18.93 -22.51 -15.03
C ARG A 179 19.17 -21.60 -13.83
N HIS A 180 18.36 -20.56 -13.68
CA HIS A 180 18.48 -19.61 -12.59
C HIS A 180 18.10 -20.24 -11.25
N THR A 181 17.07 -21.07 -11.22
CA THR A 181 16.66 -21.84 -10.02
C THR A 181 17.75 -22.83 -9.61
N GLU A 182 18.35 -23.56 -10.57
CA GLU A 182 19.49 -24.44 -10.31
C GLU A 182 20.69 -23.65 -9.75
N ALA A 183 20.98 -22.47 -10.30
CA ALA A 183 22.04 -21.59 -9.79
C ALA A 183 21.75 -21.07 -8.37
N MET A 184 20.49 -20.68 -8.11
CA MET A 184 20.02 -20.25 -6.80
C MET A 184 20.16 -21.34 -5.74
N VAL A 185 19.68 -22.55 -6.03
CA VAL A 185 19.77 -23.66 -5.09
C VAL A 185 21.23 -24.02 -4.81
N ARG A 186 22.08 -24.09 -5.84
CA ARG A 186 23.50 -24.35 -5.65
C ARG A 186 24.18 -23.28 -4.80
N GLY A 187 23.88 -22.00 -5.05
CA GLY A 187 24.42 -20.90 -4.27
C GLY A 187 23.94 -20.91 -2.82
N TYR A 188 22.68 -21.27 -2.57
CA TYR A 188 22.17 -21.46 -1.20
C TYR A 188 22.88 -22.62 -0.47
N ALA A 189 23.03 -23.76 -1.15
CA ALA A 189 23.74 -24.91 -0.59
C ALA A 189 25.22 -24.59 -0.30
N GLU A 190 25.91 -23.92 -1.23
CA GLU A 190 27.29 -23.47 -1.06
C GLU A 190 27.42 -22.52 0.14
N HIS A 191 26.51 -21.55 0.29
CA HIS A 191 26.52 -20.59 1.40
C HIS A 191 26.46 -21.27 2.77
N HIS A 192 25.65 -22.32 2.89
CA HIS A 192 25.46 -23.05 4.15
C HIS A 192 26.32 -24.31 4.30
N GLY A 193 27.15 -24.64 3.30
CA GLY A 193 27.96 -25.86 3.31
C GLY A 193 27.13 -27.16 3.24
N LEU A 194 25.99 -27.12 2.55
CA LEU A 194 25.04 -28.22 2.42
C LEU A 194 25.34 -29.09 1.21
N ALA A 195 24.97 -30.36 1.29
CA ALA A 195 25.01 -31.26 0.13
C ALA A 195 23.78 -31.03 -0.75
N VAL A 196 23.97 -31.09 -2.07
CA VAL A 196 22.90 -31.13 -3.05
C VAL A 196 22.86 -32.52 -3.66
N ARG A 197 21.72 -33.18 -3.60
CA ARG A 197 21.50 -34.49 -4.19
C ARG A 197 20.38 -34.40 -5.22
N GLU A 198 20.70 -34.64 -6.49
CA GLU A 198 19.76 -34.51 -7.61
C GLU A 198 19.08 -33.13 -7.64
N THR A 199 17.84 -33.05 -7.18
CA THR A 199 17.01 -31.83 -7.07
C THR A 199 16.55 -31.58 -5.64
N GLU A 200 17.35 -31.96 -4.65
CA GLU A 200 17.08 -31.72 -3.23
C GLU A 200 18.31 -31.15 -2.52
N ILE A 201 18.08 -30.29 -1.54
CA ILE A 201 19.08 -29.78 -0.61
C ILE A 201 18.97 -30.58 0.70
N GLU A 202 20.06 -31.17 1.16
CA GLU A 202 20.10 -31.86 2.45
C GLU A 202 20.27 -30.84 3.59
N LEU A 203 19.29 -30.73 4.48
CA LEU A 203 19.26 -29.81 5.61
C LEU A 203 19.23 -30.55 6.95
N PRO A 204 19.68 -29.91 8.05
CA PRO A 204 19.42 -30.42 9.39
C PRO A 204 17.90 -30.49 9.65
N GLY A 205 17.35 -31.71 9.68
CA GLY A 205 15.92 -31.95 9.92
C GLY A 205 15.09 -32.37 8.71
N GLY A 206 15.68 -32.45 7.50
CA GLY A 206 14.98 -32.95 6.31
C GLY A 206 15.68 -32.61 5.00
N ALA A 207 15.10 -33.04 3.88
CA ALA A 207 15.50 -32.59 2.55
C ALA A 207 14.45 -31.60 2.03
N VAL A 208 14.91 -30.57 1.32
CA VAL A 208 14.03 -29.60 0.66
C VAL A 208 14.17 -29.78 -0.85
N PRO A 209 13.08 -30.11 -1.57
CA PRO A 209 13.12 -30.23 -3.02
C PRO A 209 13.32 -28.86 -3.66
N PHE A 210 13.83 -28.87 -4.89
CA PHE A 210 13.89 -27.66 -5.70
C PHE A 210 12.45 -27.19 -5.95
N PRO A 211 12.20 -25.87 -5.85
CA PRO A 211 10.87 -25.33 -6.15
C PRO A 211 10.50 -25.61 -7.60
N GLY A 212 9.27 -26.09 -7.81
CA GLY A 212 8.67 -26.34 -9.10
C GLY A 212 7.58 -25.33 -9.45
N SER A 213 7.25 -25.20 -10.74
CA SER A 213 6.20 -24.29 -11.22
C SER A 213 4.78 -24.64 -10.71
N GLU A 214 4.57 -25.86 -10.21
CA GLU A 214 3.30 -26.33 -9.68
C GLU A 214 3.10 -25.99 -8.18
N ASP A 215 4.15 -25.50 -7.50
CA ASP A 215 4.11 -25.28 -6.04
C ASP A 215 3.28 -24.05 -5.61
N GLY A 216 2.74 -23.30 -6.58
CA GLY A 216 2.02 -22.05 -6.35
C GLY A 216 2.93 -20.92 -5.89
N ARG A 217 2.41 -19.68 -5.92
CA ARG A 217 3.13 -18.52 -5.40
C ARG A 217 3.24 -18.59 -3.89
N SER A 218 4.42 -18.27 -3.36
CA SER A 218 4.62 -18.13 -1.93
C SER A 218 4.04 -16.79 -1.42
N ASP A 219 3.23 -16.85 -0.37
CA ASP A 219 2.74 -15.65 0.35
C ASP A 219 3.84 -14.98 1.21
N LEU A 220 5.06 -15.53 1.21
CA LEU A 220 6.17 -15.00 2.01
C LEU A 220 6.60 -13.61 1.53
N LEU A 221 6.48 -12.64 2.43
CA LEU A 221 6.89 -11.26 2.19
C LEU A 221 8.37 -11.07 2.55
N LEU A 222 9.20 -10.84 1.53
CA LEU A 222 10.63 -10.65 1.69
C LEU A 222 11.05 -9.19 1.78
N VAL A 223 10.22 -8.26 1.29
CA VAL A 223 10.42 -6.82 1.55
C VAL A 223 9.44 -6.41 2.65
N ASN A 224 9.97 -6.03 3.82
CA ASN A 224 9.12 -5.57 4.91
C ASN A 224 8.57 -4.19 4.60
N GLU A 225 7.30 -3.95 4.94
CA GLU A 225 6.76 -2.59 4.94
C GLU A 225 6.73 -2.14 6.39
N LEU A 226 7.23 -0.95 6.66
CA LEU A 226 7.04 -0.37 7.99
C LEU A 226 5.53 -0.22 8.22
N ASP A 227 5.02 -0.90 9.25
CA ASP A 227 3.63 -0.80 9.63
C ASP A 227 3.25 0.67 9.92
N VAL A 228 1.97 0.96 9.77
CA VAL A 228 1.43 2.26 10.15
C VAL A 228 1.56 2.42 11.66
N ASN A 229 2.07 3.58 12.11
CA ASN A 229 2.04 3.89 13.53
C ASN A 229 0.58 4.10 13.93
N GLU A 230 0.13 3.41 14.99
CA GLU A 230 -1.25 3.51 15.51
C GLU A 230 -2.34 3.13 14.49
N PRO A 231 -2.39 1.87 14.00
CA PRO A 231 -3.41 1.45 13.05
C PRO A 231 -4.83 1.59 13.64
N VAL A 232 -5.79 1.97 12.79
CA VAL A 232 -7.22 1.83 13.11
C VAL A 232 -7.54 0.33 13.22
N PRO A 233 -8.22 -0.12 14.28
CA PRO A 233 -8.60 -1.52 14.42
C PRO A 233 -9.38 -2.09 13.22
N PRO A 234 -9.08 -3.31 12.76
CA PRO A 234 -9.76 -3.94 11.64
C PRO A 234 -11.29 -4.01 11.79
N ALA A 235 -11.79 -4.18 13.03
CA ALA A 235 -13.23 -4.21 13.32
C ALA A 235 -13.94 -2.88 12.96
N ILE A 236 -13.26 -1.74 13.13
CA ILE A 236 -13.78 -0.43 12.71
C ILE A 236 -13.70 -0.32 11.19
N LEU A 237 -12.55 -0.68 10.60
CA LEU A 237 -12.29 -0.56 9.16
C LEU A 237 -13.24 -1.40 8.30
N ALA A 238 -13.70 -2.55 8.79
CA ALA A 238 -14.67 -3.41 8.09
C ALA A 238 -15.95 -2.66 7.69
N THR A 239 -16.37 -1.67 8.49
CA THR A 239 -17.52 -0.81 8.18
C THR A 239 -17.08 0.57 7.66
N ALA A 240 -16.04 1.15 8.24
CA ALA A 240 -15.62 2.52 7.96
C ALA A 240 -14.98 2.70 6.58
N ALA A 241 -14.21 1.72 6.07
CA ALA A 241 -13.56 1.83 4.77
C ALA A 241 -14.56 1.84 3.59
N PRO A 242 -15.55 0.93 3.52
CA PRO A 242 -16.64 1.05 2.54
C PRO A 242 -17.42 2.37 2.68
N ALA A 243 -17.70 2.80 3.91
CA ALA A 243 -18.42 4.04 4.17
C ALA A 243 -17.67 5.28 3.65
N LEU A 244 -16.35 5.33 3.87
CA LEU A 244 -15.45 6.33 3.31
C LEU A 244 -15.54 6.39 1.79
N ALA A 245 -15.36 5.26 1.11
CA ALA A 245 -15.42 5.20 -0.35
C ALA A 245 -16.78 5.66 -0.90
N CYS A 246 -17.89 5.25 -0.27
CA CYS A 246 -19.22 5.67 -0.68
C CYS A 246 -19.45 7.18 -0.52
N ALA A 247 -19.06 7.74 0.63
CA ALA A 247 -19.23 9.17 0.88
C ALA A 247 -18.37 10.03 -0.08
N LEU A 248 -17.15 9.58 -0.39
CA LEU A 248 -16.28 10.23 -1.37
C LEU A 248 -16.83 10.12 -2.80
N ALA A 249 -17.56 9.04 -3.14
CA ALA A 249 -18.19 8.90 -4.45
C ALA A 249 -19.31 9.94 -4.65
N GLY A 250 -20.14 10.15 -3.63
CA GLY A 250 -21.12 11.25 -3.64
C GLY A 250 -20.47 12.63 -3.71
N GLN A 251 -19.39 12.85 -2.96
CA GLN A 251 -18.60 14.08 -3.01
C GLN A 251 -18.07 14.36 -4.43
N ASN A 252 -17.44 13.37 -5.07
CA ASN A 252 -16.89 13.51 -6.41
C ASN A 252 -17.98 13.75 -7.45
N ALA A 253 -19.13 13.07 -7.36
CA ALA A 253 -20.25 13.31 -8.25
C ALA A 253 -20.81 14.75 -8.11
N LEU A 254 -20.80 15.32 -6.90
CA LEU A 254 -21.14 16.73 -6.71
C LEU A 254 -20.07 17.66 -7.31
N ILE A 255 -18.78 17.35 -7.15
CA ILE A 255 -17.67 18.11 -7.76
C ILE A 255 -17.81 18.14 -9.29
N ASP A 256 -18.11 17.00 -9.92
CA ASP A 256 -18.29 16.89 -11.36
C ASP A 256 -19.44 17.78 -11.84
N ARG A 257 -20.61 17.66 -11.20
CA ARG A 257 -21.77 18.52 -11.48
C ARG A 257 -21.45 20.00 -11.33
N LEU A 258 -20.83 20.40 -10.21
CA LEU A 258 -20.48 21.81 -9.97
C LEU A 258 -19.48 22.32 -11.02
N SER A 259 -18.55 21.47 -11.45
CA SER A 259 -17.56 21.82 -12.47
C SER A 259 -18.19 21.98 -13.85
N GLU A 260 -19.15 21.12 -14.22
CA GLU A 260 -19.96 21.23 -15.44
C GLU A 260 -20.77 22.54 -15.47
N ASP A 261 -21.30 22.94 -14.32
CA ASP A 261 -22.04 24.20 -14.13
C ASP A 261 -21.11 25.43 -14.02
N GLY A 262 -19.79 25.26 -14.03
CA GLY A 262 -18.82 26.35 -13.92
C GLY A 262 -18.77 27.00 -12.53
N VAL A 263 -19.21 26.30 -11.49
CA VAL A 263 -19.25 26.77 -10.10
C VAL A 263 -17.94 26.43 -9.39
N ASP A 264 -17.32 27.41 -8.73
CA ASP A 264 -16.17 27.14 -7.85
C ASP A 264 -16.63 26.45 -6.57
N TRP A 265 -16.38 25.16 -6.49
CA TRP A 265 -16.77 24.30 -5.37
C TRP A 265 -15.82 24.38 -4.17
N ARG A 266 -14.65 25.03 -4.30
CA ARG A 266 -13.59 25.00 -3.29
C ARG A 266 -13.88 25.87 -2.06
N THR A 267 -14.83 26.80 -2.16
CA THR A 267 -15.13 27.78 -1.11
C THR A 267 -16.63 27.83 -0.77
N PRO A 268 -17.23 26.69 -0.37
CA PRO A 268 -18.65 26.70 -0.01
C PRO A 268 -18.90 27.54 1.25
N ALA A 269 -20.06 28.19 1.29
CA ALA A 269 -20.53 28.88 2.49
C ALA A 269 -21.50 27.98 3.27
N TRP A 270 -21.23 27.77 4.55
CA TRP A 270 -22.13 27.08 5.46
C TRP A 270 -23.14 28.04 6.08
N ASP A 271 -24.43 27.76 5.93
CA ASP A 271 -25.53 28.45 6.61
C ASP A 271 -26.07 27.56 7.75
N PRO A 272 -25.74 27.86 9.02
CA PRO A 272 -26.16 27.04 10.15
C PRO A 272 -27.66 27.11 10.45
N GLU A 273 -28.33 28.21 10.09
CA GLU A 273 -29.77 28.37 10.33
C GLU A 273 -30.57 27.57 9.31
N ALA A 274 -30.19 27.66 8.03
CA ALA A 274 -30.81 26.92 6.94
C ALA A 274 -30.35 25.45 6.88
N ARG A 275 -29.25 25.12 7.55
CA ARG A 275 -28.56 23.82 7.47
C ARG A 275 -28.17 23.46 6.04
N THR A 276 -27.58 24.41 5.33
CA THR A 276 -27.19 24.22 3.93
C THR A 276 -25.77 24.63 3.64
N LEU A 277 -25.14 23.90 2.70
CA LEU A 277 -23.91 24.32 2.05
C LEU A 277 -24.27 25.01 0.73
N ARG A 278 -23.77 26.23 0.54
CA ARG A 278 -23.94 27.03 -0.67
C ARG A 278 -22.66 27.05 -1.48
N PHE A 279 -22.75 26.61 -2.73
CA PHE A 279 -21.67 26.64 -3.72
C PHE A 279 -21.96 27.78 -4.70
N GLY A 280 -21.38 28.95 -4.42
CA GLY A 280 -21.75 30.20 -5.09
C GLY A 280 -23.24 30.53 -4.91
N ASP A 281 -23.84 31.11 -5.94
CA ASP A 281 -25.28 31.43 -5.99
C ASP A 281 -26.12 30.36 -6.71
N ALA A 282 -25.49 29.33 -7.27
CA ALA A 282 -26.13 28.39 -8.16
C ALA A 282 -26.65 27.13 -7.46
N VAL A 283 -25.88 26.59 -6.50
CA VAL A 283 -26.17 25.29 -5.89
C VAL A 283 -26.21 25.40 -4.37
N THR A 284 -27.29 24.90 -3.78
CA THR A 284 -27.48 24.80 -2.33
C THR A 284 -27.84 23.36 -2.00
N VAL A 285 -27.13 22.78 -1.04
CA VAL A 285 -27.23 21.36 -0.66
C VAL A 285 -27.59 21.28 0.82
N GLN A 286 -28.58 20.46 1.19
CA GLN A 286 -28.90 20.19 2.58
C GLN A 286 -27.75 19.44 3.25
N ALA A 287 -27.28 19.96 4.37
CA ALA A 287 -26.12 19.41 5.04
C ALA A 287 -26.29 19.37 6.56
N ARG A 288 -25.67 18.37 7.18
CA ARG A 288 -25.63 18.21 8.63
C ARG A 288 -24.19 18.17 9.10
N GLU A 289 -23.84 19.02 10.06
CA GLU A 289 -22.51 19.00 10.67
C GLU A 289 -22.26 17.67 11.39
N LEU A 290 -21.07 17.11 11.20
CA LEU A 290 -20.62 15.83 11.76
C LEU A 290 -19.58 16.04 12.86
N GLY A 291 -18.77 17.08 12.71
CA GLY A 291 -17.74 17.43 13.66
C GLY A 291 -16.74 18.43 13.09
N VAL A 292 -15.75 18.77 13.90
CA VAL A 292 -14.70 19.73 13.57
C VAL A 292 -13.34 19.14 13.95
N LEU A 293 -12.44 19.06 12.97
CA LEU A 293 -11.02 18.80 13.24
C LEU A 293 -10.33 20.13 13.55
N ARG A 294 -9.97 20.33 14.82
CA ARG A 294 -9.29 21.54 15.29
C ARG A 294 -7.82 21.55 14.88
N GLN A 295 -7.22 22.73 14.90
CA GLN A 295 -5.80 22.92 14.56
C GLN A 295 -4.84 22.21 15.53
N ASP A 296 -5.28 21.95 16.76
CA ASP A 296 -4.53 21.19 17.76
C ASP A 296 -4.60 19.67 17.56
N GLY A 297 -5.32 19.19 16.54
CA GLY A 297 -5.52 17.76 16.29
C GLY A 297 -6.73 17.16 17.00
N THR A 298 -7.50 17.95 17.75
CA THR A 298 -8.73 17.45 18.40
C THR A 298 -9.87 17.32 17.40
N TRP A 299 -10.48 16.14 17.32
CA TRP A 299 -11.76 15.92 16.64
C TRP A 299 -12.92 16.11 17.61
N ALA A 300 -13.75 17.12 17.39
CA ALA A 300 -14.95 17.38 18.18
C ALA A 300 -16.20 16.93 17.41
N TRP A 301 -16.92 15.95 17.93
CA TRP A 301 -18.15 15.45 17.30
C TRP A 301 -19.29 16.46 17.40
N ALA A 302 -20.11 16.54 16.35
CA ALA A 302 -21.43 17.16 16.42
C ALA A 302 -22.48 16.14 16.91
N GLU A 303 -23.63 16.65 17.35
CA GLU A 303 -24.78 15.83 17.72
C GLU A 303 -25.58 15.37 16.49
N GLY A 304 -26.00 14.11 16.47
CA GLY A 304 -26.85 13.55 15.42
C GLY A 304 -26.81 12.03 15.35
N ASP A 305 -27.81 11.42 14.69
CA ASP A 305 -27.94 9.95 14.64
C ASP A 305 -26.72 9.27 13.98
N GLY A 306 -26.20 9.86 12.90
CA GLY A 306 -25.01 9.33 12.22
C GLY A 306 -23.75 9.40 13.07
N THR A 307 -23.57 10.48 13.87
CA THR A 307 -22.43 10.60 14.78
C THR A 307 -22.59 9.67 15.98
N ALA A 308 -23.80 9.48 16.50
CA ALA A 308 -24.09 8.50 17.55
C ALA A 308 -23.76 7.07 17.11
N GLN A 309 -24.19 6.66 15.90
CA GLN A 309 -23.88 5.34 15.34
C GLN A 309 -22.37 5.17 15.07
N ALA A 310 -21.68 6.20 14.59
CA ALA A 310 -20.23 6.15 14.41
C ALA A 310 -19.49 6.02 15.76
N LYS A 311 -19.94 6.73 16.80
CA LYS A 311 -19.43 6.59 18.17
C LYS A 311 -19.63 5.17 18.71
N GLU A 312 -20.79 4.57 18.47
CA GLU A 312 -21.06 3.17 18.86
C GLU A 312 -20.13 2.20 18.12
N LEU A 313 -19.93 2.39 16.81
CA LEU A 313 -19.01 1.58 16.01
C LEU A 313 -17.58 1.63 16.57
N VAL A 314 -17.03 2.82 16.82
CA VAL A 314 -15.64 2.93 17.32
C VAL A 314 -15.49 2.40 18.74
N ALA A 315 -16.51 2.59 19.60
CA ALA A 315 -16.53 2.01 20.94
C ALA A 315 -16.58 0.48 20.92
N GLY A 316 -17.41 -0.11 20.05
CA GLY A 316 -17.48 -1.57 19.89
C GLY A 316 -16.29 -2.17 19.15
N GLY A 317 -15.60 -1.38 18.32
CA GLY A 317 -14.47 -1.79 17.48
C GLY A 317 -13.09 -1.71 18.14
N GLY A 318 -13.01 -1.30 19.41
CA GLY A 318 -11.78 -1.31 20.20
C GLY A 318 -11.18 0.06 20.53
N GLU A 319 -11.71 1.16 19.98
CA GLU A 319 -11.27 2.54 20.24
C GLU A 319 -12.34 3.34 20.99
N ALA A 320 -12.66 2.91 22.22
CA ALA A 320 -13.68 3.58 23.04
C ALA A 320 -13.38 5.06 23.33
N SER A 321 -12.11 5.46 23.34
CA SER A 321 -11.70 6.87 23.47
C SER A 321 -12.20 7.73 22.31
N TRP A 322 -12.34 7.17 21.10
CA TRP A 322 -12.82 7.90 19.92
C TRP A 322 -14.33 8.15 19.94
N ALA A 323 -15.06 7.50 20.86
CA ALA A 323 -16.47 7.75 21.08
C ALA A 323 -16.75 8.96 22.00
N ALA A 324 -15.71 9.53 22.64
CA ALA A 324 -15.83 10.72 23.47
C ALA A 324 -16.35 11.93 22.67
N ALA A 325 -16.90 12.94 23.34
CA ALA A 325 -17.37 14.15 22.65
C ALA A 325 -16.23 14.89 21.93
N GLU A 326 -15.04 14.88 22.51
CA GLU A 326 -13.80 15.36 21.95
C GLU A 326 -12.77 14.23 21.96
N VAL A 327 -12.11 14.02 20.83
CA VAL A 327 -11.12 12.96 20.60
C VAL A 327 -9.79 13.62 20.30
N ASP A 328 -8.79 13.37 21.13
CA ASP A 328 -7.43 13.85 20.87
C ASP A 328 -6.76 12.95 19.81
N LEU A 329 -6.60 13.47 18.58
CA LEU A 329 -5.87 12.80 17.51
C LEU A 329 -4.46 13.36 17.34
N SER A 330 -4.00 14.28 18.20
CA SER A 330 -2.71 14.96 18.05
C SER A 330 -1.49 14.02 18.12
N GLY A 331 -1.65 12.87 18.81
CA GLY A 331 -0.65 11.80 18.86
C GLY A 331 -0.62 10.91 17.61
N HIS A 332 -1.71 10.86 16.84
CA HIS A 332 -1.80 10.02 15.65
C HIS A 332 -0.97 10.62 14.51
N PRO A 333 -0.21 9.83 13.73
CA PRO A 333 0.64 10.37 12.65
C PRO A 333 -0.15 11.02 11.51
N ARG A 334 -1.45 10.69 11.39
CA ARG A 334 -2.34 11.12 10.30
C ARG A 334 -3.72 11.56 10.85
N PRO A 335 -3.80 12.61 11.69
CA PRO A 335 -5.05 12.98 12.35
C PRO A 335 -6.16 13.34 11.36
N ALA A 336 -5.80 14.00 10.26
CA ALA A 336 -6.74 14.35 9.19
C ALA A 336 -7.38 13.12 8.52
N HIS A 337 -6.62 12.04 8.32
CA HIS A 337 -7.16 10.81 7.72
C HIS A 337 -8.10 10.07 8.67
N VAL A 338 -7.80 10.05 9.97
CA VAL A 338 -8.73 9.50 10.97
C VAL A 338 -10.00 10.34 11.01
N ALA A 339 -9.90 11.67 11.04
CA ALA A 339 -11.06 12.56 11.01
C ALA A 339 -11.91 12.38 9.74
N GLU A 340 -11.29 12.23 8.57
CA GLU A 340 -11.98 11.91 7.31
C GLU A 340 -12.74 10.58 7.40
N LEU A 341 -12.07 9.52 7.88
CA LEU A 341 -12.67 8.20 8.07
C LEU A 341 -13.89 8.27 9.00
N LEU A 342 -13.75 8.96 10.15
CA LEU A 342 -14.82 9.16 11.12
C LEU A 342 -15.99 9.96 10.53
N ALA A 343 -15.72 11.06 9.83
CA ALA A 343 -16.72 11.90 9.21
C ALA A 343 -17.50 11.14 8.13
N CYS A 344 -16.83 10.50 7.18
CA CYS A 344 -17.50 9.76 6.12
C CYS A 344 -18.30 8.56 6.65
N THR A 345 -17.81 7.90 7.70
CA THR A 345 -18.53 6.84 8.40
C THR A 345 -19.82 7.36 9.00
N ALA A 346 -19.74 8.46 9.77
CA ALA A 346 -20.92 9.11 10.35
C ALA A 346 -21.89 9.63 9.28
N ALA A 347 -21.39 10.12 8.15
CA ALA A 347 -22.21 10.55 7.02
C ALA A 347 -23.05 9.39 6.49
N ARG A 348 -22.43 8.24 6.17
CA ARG A 348 -23.16 7.08 5.63
C ARG A 348 -24.09 6.42 6.63
N LEU A 349 -23.66 6.20 7.87
CA LEU A 349 -24.51 5.65 8.94
C LEU A 349 -25.72 6.57 9.21
N GLY A 350 -25.52 7.88 9.07
CA GLY A 350 -26.59 8.87 9.18
C GLY A 350 -27.46 9.06 7.94
N GLY A 351 -27.32 8.21 6.91
CA GLY A 351 -28.10 8.26 5.67
C GLY A 351 -27.67 9.31 4.64
N GLY A 352 -26.54 9.98 4.86
CA GLY A 352 -25.97 10.91 3.88
C GLY A 352 -25.46 10.18 2.63
N TRP A 353 -25.55 10.86 1.48
CA TRP A 353 -25.04 10.35 0.20
C TRP A 353 -23.61 10.81 -0.10
N GLY A 354 -23.12 11.84 0.60
CA GLY A 354 -21.75 12.33 0.46
C GLY A 354 -21.26 12.99 1.75
N ALA A 355 -19.96 13.31 1.78
CA ALA A 355 -19.36 14.14 2.83
C ALA A 355 -18.71 15.38 2.21
N TRP A 356 -18.55 16.44 3.00
CA TRP A 356 -17.86 17.66 2.57
C TRP A 356 -17.10 18.30 3.72
N SER A 357 -16.01 19.01 3.40
CA SER A 357 -15.24 19.77 4.38
C SER A 357 -15.24 21.27 4.08
N VAL A 358 -15.32 22.09 5.14
CA VAL A 358 -15.27 23.55 5.04
C VAL A 358 -14.22 24.06 6.02
N PRO A 359 -13.08 24.61 5.54
CA PRO A 359 -12.11 25.23 6.42
C PRO A 359 -12.72 26.49 7.05
N GLY A 360 -12.50 26.70 8.35
CA GLY A 360 -13.03 27.86 9.05
C GLY A 360 -12.27 28.22 10.32
N PRO A 361 -12.70 29.29 11.01
CA PRO A 361 -12.17 29.62 12.32
C PRO A 361 -12.34 28.44 13.29
N GLY A 362 -11.23 27.99 13.88
CA GLY A 362 -11.22 26.88 14.83
C GLY A 362 -10.96 25.50 14.23
N GLY A 363 -10.83 25.37 12.90
CA GLY A 363 -10.48 24.10 12.26
C GLY A 363 -11.25 23.81 10.98
N GLU A 364 -11.22 22.55 10.56
CA GLU A 364 -11.94 22.04 9.40
C GLU A 364 -13.26 21.41 9.85
N ARG A 365 -14.39 22.01 9.46
CA ARG A 365 -15.73 21.47 9.76
C ARG A 365 -16.10 20.42 8.71
N ARG A 366 -16.70 19.32 9.14
CA ARG A 366 -17.15 18.23 8.26
C ARG A 366 -18.66 18.10 8.27
N PHE A 367 -19.23 17.84 7.11
CA PHE A 367 -20.66 17.77 6.88
C PHE A 367 -21.05 16.50 6.14
N ALA A 368 -22.21 15.94 6.48
CA ALA A 368 -22.91 14.98 5.64
C ALA A 368 -23.83 15.72 4.67
N LEU A 369 -23.85 15.29 3.42
CA LEU A 369 -24.78 15.78 2.40
C LEU A 369 -26.05 14.93 2.43
N THR A 370 -27.21 15.57 2.58
CA THR A 370 -28.45 14.94 3.04
C THR A 370 -29.68 15.23 2.20
N ASP A 371 -29.52 15.88 1.04
CA ASP A 371 -30.64 16.05 0.11
C ASP A 371 -31.28 14.70 -0.24
N PRO A 372 -32.61 14.63 -0.42
CA PRO A 372 -33.30 13.40 -0.79
C PRO A 372 -32.81 12.80 -2.12
N GLU A 373 -32.38 13.67 -3.04
CA GLU A 373 -31.85 13.30 -4.35
C GLU A 373 -30.38 13.76 -4.43
N GLY A 374 -29.45 12.82 -4.27
CA GLY A 374 -28.04 13.03 -4.56
C GLY A 374 -27.76 13.07 -6.08
N PRO A 375 -26.59 13.56 -6.51
CA PRO A 375 -26.17 13.46 -7.89
C PRO A 375 -26.03 11.99 -8.33
N ASP A 376 -26.23 11.72 -9.63
CA ASP A 376 -25.93 10.40 -10.18
C ASP A 376 -24.42 10.13 -10.09
N ILE A 377 -24.04 8.95 -9.59
CA ILE A 377 -22.63 8.58 -9.43
C ILE A 377 -22.19 7.86 -10.71
N GLY A 378 -21.47 8.60 -11.54
CA GLY A 378 -20.79 8.08 -12.72
C GLY A 378 -19.63 7.14 -12.37
N ALA A 379 -19.16 6.39 -13.37
CA ALA A 379 -18.02 5.48 -13.20
C ALA A 379 -16.74 6.22 -12.80
N ASP A 380 -16.48 7.39 -13.38
CA ASP A 380 -15.28 8.18 -13.09
C ASP A 380 -15.26 8.69 -11.65
N ALA A 381 -16.36 9.28 -11.16
CA ALA A 381 -16.53 9.68 -9.77
C ALA A 381 -16.33 8.52 -8.79
N MET A 382 -16.88 7.34 -9.11
CA MET A 382 -16.72 6.12 -8.31
C MET A 382 -15.26 5.65 -8.27
N LEU A 383 -14.59 5.56 -9.42
CA LEU A 383 -13.18 5.11 -9.47
C LEU A 383 -12.25 6.12 -8.77
N ALA A 384 -12.48 7.42 -8.95
CA ALA A 384 -11.75 8.47 -8.24
C ALA A 384 -11.95 8.34 -6.72
N ALA A 385 -13.17 8.05 -6.26
CA ALA A 385 -13.46 7.86 -4.84
C ALA A 385 -12.77 6.60 -4.28
N LEU A 386 -12.77 5.51 -5.03
CA LEU A 386 -12.06 4.28 -4.64
C LEU A 386 -10.55 4.52 -4.51
N HIS A 387 -9.97 5.28 -5.45
CA HIS A 387 -8.55 5.65 -5.40
C HIS A 387 -8.24 6.49 -4.16
N THR A 388 -9.00 7.55 -3.91
CA THR A 388 -8.79 8.43 -2.75
C THR A 388 -9.00 7.68 -1.43
N ALA A 389 -10.05 6.85 -1.33
CA ALA A 389 -10.31 6.04 -0.15
C ALA A 389 -9.18 5.03 0.12
N ALA A 390 -8.68 4.35 -0.92
CA ALA A 390 -7.54 3.44 -0.78
C ALA A 390 -6.29 4.18 -0.28
N ASN A 391 -6.02 5.38 -0.79
CA ASN A 391 -4.86 6.19 -0.40
C ASN A 391 -4.91 6.65 1.07
N ILE A 392 -6.12 6.88 1.59
CA ILE A 392 -6.36 7.20 3.01
C ILE A 392 -6.23 5.93 3.85
N VAL A 393 -6.98 4.88 3.52
CA VAL A 393 -7.10 3.65 4.32
C VAL A 393 -5.77 2.92 4.45
N GLN A 394 -4.95 2.86 3.38
CA GLN A 394 -3.64 2.21 3.45
C GLN A 394 -2.69 2.83 4.49
N GLN A 395 -2.93 4.07 4.90
CA GLN A 395 -2.16 4.78 5.93
C GLN A 395 -2.73 4.59 7.34
N LEU A 396 -3.87 3.91 7.44
CA LEU A 396 -4.61 3.66 8.69
C LEU A 396 -4.72 2.16 8.99
N VAL A 397 -4.38 1.27 8.06
CA VAL A 397 -4.51 -0.18 8.20
C VAL A 397 -3.14 -0.84 8.25
N LEU A 398 -3.01 -1.85 9.11
CA LEU A 398 -1.85 -2.74 9.09
C LEU A 398 -1.73 -3.43 7.73
N ARG A 399 -0.50 -3.69 7.28
CA ARG A 399 -0.27 -4.32 5.98
C ARG A 399 -1.01 -5.66 5.85
N ARG A 400 -0.97 -6.50 6.89
CA ARG A 400 -1.59 -7.83 6.91
C ARG A 400 -3.12 -7.79 6.71
N ASP A 401 -3.77 -6.69 7.10
CA ASP A 401 -5.23 -6.53 7.02
C ASP A 401 -5.64 -5.73 5.76
N ARG A 402 -4.68 -5.05 5.11
CA ARG A 402 -4.93 -4.13 3.99
C ARG A 402 -5.70 -4.78 2.85
N ARG A 403 -5.34 -6.01 2.45
CA ARG A 403 -5.98 -6.70 1.32
C ARG A 403 -7.46 -6.94 1.57
N GLU A 404 -7.81 -7.43 2.75
CA GLU A 404 -9.21 -7.69 3.13
C GLU A 404 -10.01 -6.38 3.19
N VAL A 405 -9.44 -5.34 3.83
CA VAL A 405 -10.08 -4.03 3.94
C VAL A 405 -10.28 -3.37 2.57
N THR A 406 -9.27 -3.38 1.70
CA THR A 406 -9.39 -2.84 0.32
C THR A 406 -10.47 -3.57 -0.47
N ARG A 407 -10.56 -4.90 -0.31
CA ARG A 407 -11.59 -5.70 -0.99
C ARG A 407 -12.99 -5.36 -0.48
N ALA A 408 -13.19 -5.31 0.83
CA ALA A 408 -14.47 -4.92 1.43
C ALA A 408 -14.89 -3.51 0.97
N MET A 409 -13.95 -2.57 0.95
CA MET A 409 -14.15 -1.20 0.48
C MET A 409 -14.58 -1.15 -0.99
N GLY A 410 -13.88 -1.86 -1.88
CA GLY A 410 -14.23 -1.91 -3.30
C GLY A 410 -15.60 -2.54 -3.57
N LEU A 411 -15.90 -3.66 -2.90
CA LEU A 411 -17.18 -4.36 -3.03
C LEU A 411 -18.35 -3.49 -2.52
N GLY A 412 -18.20 -2.89 -1.34
CA GLY A 412 -19.24 -2.02 -0.77
C GLY A 412 -19.50 -0.78 -1.62
N LEU A 413 -18.45 -0.21 -2.24
CA LEU A 413 -18.62 0.89 -3.19
C LEU A 413 -19.35 0.45 -4.47
N PHE A 414 -19.00 -0.70 -5.05
CA PHE A 414 -19.70 -1.22 -6.23
C PHE A 414 -21.18 -1.41 -5.95
N GLU A 415 -21.53 -2.07 -4.84
CA GLU A 415 -22.92 -2.25 -4.43
C GLU A 415 -23.63 -0.91 -4.24
N HIS A 416 -22.98 0.06 -3.60
CA HIS A 416 -23.53 1.39 -3.40
C HIS A 416 -23.86 2.11 -4.72
N CYS A 417 -23.01 1.97 -5.73
CA CYS A 417 -23.19 2.59 -7.05
C CYS A 417 -24.06 1.74 -8.01
N GLY A 418 -24.67 0.66 -7.52
CA GLY A 418 -25.53 -0.24 -8.30
C GLY A 418 -24.79 -1.16 -9.28
N TYR A 419 -23.49 -1.38 -9.06
CA TYR A 419 -22.71 -2.39 -9.77
C TYR A 419 -22.83 -3.72 -9.02
N VAL A 420 -23.17 -4.79 -9.74
CA VAL A 420 -23.17 -6.15 -9.20
C VAL A 420 -21.72 -6.65 -9.15
N PRO A 421 -21.17 -6.98 -7.98
CA PRO A 421 -19.84 -7.56 -7.90
C PRO A 421 -19.77 -8.90 -8.63
N TRP A 422 -18.76 -9.07 -9.48
CA TRP A 422 -18.52 -10.30 -10.23
C TRP A 422 -17.21 -10.93 -9.76
N GLY A 423 -17.31 -12.06 -9.05
CA GLY A 423 -16.18 -12.76 -8.42
C GLY A 423 -15.36 -13.69 -9.33
N ALA A 424 -15.35 -13.50 -10.65
CA ALA A 424 -14.69 -14.39 -11.61
C ALA A 424 -13.27 -13.92 -11.93
N GLY A 425 -12.49 -13.66 -10.89
CA GLY A 425 -11.08 -13.31 -11.02
C GLY A 425 -10.29 -13.75 -9.81
N GLU A 426 -8.98 -13.87 -10.05
CA GLU A 426 -7.97 -14.10 -9.02
C GLU A 426 -8.10 -13.09 -7.88
N PRO A 427 -7.55 -13.39 -6.68
CA PRO A 427 -7.72 -12.54 -5.51
C PRO A 427 -7.05 -11.15 -5.64
N GLU A 428 -6.42 -10.86 -6.78
CA GLU A 428 -5.80 -9.60 -7.20
C GLU A 428 -6.73 -8.72 -8.06
N PHE A 429 -7.97 -9.15 -8.29
CA PHE A 429 -8.92 -8.47 -9.18
C PHE A 429 -10.32 -8.33 -8.57
N LEU A 430 -10.89 -7.13 -8.67
CA LEU A 430 -12.28 -6.83 -8.33
C LEU A 430 -12.98 -6.26 -9.55
N MET A 431 -14.17 -6.76 -9.85
CA MET A 431 -15.00 -6.28 -10.94
C MET A 431 -16.43 -6.05 -10.48
N GLY A 432 -16.98 -4.90 -10.83
CA GLY A 432 -18.41 -4.60 -10.72
C GLY A 432 -19.01 -4.45 -12.11
N VAL A 433 -20.25 -4.91 -12.32
CA VAL A 433 -20.96 -4.78 -13.61
C VAL A 433 -22.30 -4.07 -13.43
N ARG A 434 -22.59 -3.08 -14.30
CA ARG A 434 -23.86 -2.34 -14.37
C ARG A 434 -24.33 -2.29 -15.83
N GLY A 435 -25.24 -3.19 -16.19
CA GLY A 435 -25.66 -3.38 -17.58
C GLY A 435 -24.52 -3.90 -18.45
N LEU A 436 -24.15 -3.17 -19.51
CA LEU A 436 -23.00 -3.49 -20.36
C LEU A 436 -21.69 -2.84 -19.89
N TYR A 437 -21.71 -2.04 -18.84
CA TYR A 437 -20.53 -1.37 -18.30
C TYR A 437 -19.93 -2.18 -17.15
N GLN A 438 -18.60 -2.15 -17.06
CA GLN A 438 -17.85 -2.73 -15.96
C GLN A 438 -16.94 -1.67 -15.34
N ALA A 439 -16.64 -1.85 -14.06
CA ALA A 439 -15.57 -1.17 -13.35
C ALA A 439 -14.62 -2.23 -12.79
N ARG A 440 -13.32 -1.97 -12.87
CA ARG A 440 -12.24 -2.90 -12.53
C ARG A 440 -11.29 -2.23 -11.56
N ALA A 441 -10.96 -2.92 -10.48
CA ALA A 441 -9.87 -2.55 -9.57
C ALA A 441 -8.88 -3.69 -9.49
N TYR A 442 -7.62 -3.38 -9.81
CA TYR A 442 -6.50 -4.30 -9.72
C TYR A 442 -5.77 -4.04 -8.42
N VAL A 443 -5.64 -5.08 -7.60
CA VAL A 443 -5.14 -5.03 -6.24
C VAL A 443 -3.86 -5.85 -6.19
N SER A 444 -2.76 -5.22 -5.80
CA SER A 444 -1.47 -5.89 -5.60
C SER A 444 -1.58 -6.91 -4.46
N ALA A 445 -0.63 -7.82 -4.36
CA ALA A 445 -0.55 -8.81 -3.28
C ALA A 445 -0.58 -8.17 -1.88
N ASP A 446 -0.06 -6.94 -1.75
CA ASP A 446 -0.06 -6.18 -0.50
C ASP A 446 -1.39 -5.47 -0.18
N GLY A 447 -2.41 -5.58 -1.04
CA GLY A 447 -3.71 -4.93 -0.87
C GLY A 447 -3.83 -3.52 -1.45
N THR A 448 -2.79 -3.01 -2.12
CA THR A 448 -2.80 -1.67 -2.74
C THR A 448 -3.49 -1.71 -4.10
N ILE A 449 -4.38 -0.75 -4.36
CA ILE A 449 -4.95 -0.57 -5.70
C ILE A 449 -3.90 0.10 -6.61
N TYR A 450 -3.40 -0.63 -7.60
CA TYR A 450 -2.38 -0.10 -8.52
C TYR A 450 -2.96 0.36 -9.85
N ARG A 451 -4.13 -0.15 -10.24
CA ARG A 451 -4.84 0.23 -11.46
C ARG A 451 -6.35 0.21 -11.25
N LEU A 452 -7.02 1.18 -11.86
CA LEU A 452 -8.47 1.29 -11.95
C LEU A 452 -8.84 1.52 -13.40
N SER A 453 -9.92 0.88 -13.87
CA SER A 453 -10.46 1.15 -15.20
C SER A 453 -11.96 0.90 -15.27
N SER A 454 -12.62 1.52 -16.24
CA SER A 454 -14.01 1.27 -16.58
C SER A 454 -14.18 1.17 -18.08
N GLY A 455 -15.21 0.47 -18.53
CA GLY A 455 -15.49 0.34 -19.96
C GLY A 455 -16.62 -0.63 -20.25
N LEU A 456 -16.80 -0.98 -21.52
CA LEU A 456 -17.76 -2.01 -21.93
C LEU A 456 -17.24 -3.40 -21.54
N PHE A 457 -18.15 -4.23 -21.04
CA PHE A 457 -17.88 -5.61 -20.69
C PHE A 457 -17.23 -6.36 -21.87
N GLY A 458 -16.12 -7.05 -21.60
CA GLY A 458 -15.36 -7.80 -22.61
C GLY A 458 -14.34 -6.99 -23.41
N GLN A 459 -14.25 -5.65 -23.25
CA GLN A 459 -13.14 -4.90 -23.84
C GLN A 459 -11.89 -4.94 -22.95
N PRO A 460 -10.67 -5.05 -23.54
CA PRO A 460 -9.45 -4.76 -22.82
C PRO A 460 -9.53 -3.32 -22.32
N GLY A 461 -9.30 -3.12 -21.03
CA GLY A 461 -9.33 -1.80 -20.38
C GLY A 461 -7.95 -1.41 -19.92
#